data_AF-A0A392PR53-F1
#
_entry.id   AF-A0A392PR53-F1
#
_cell.length_a   1.000
_cell.length_b   1.000
_cell.length_c   1.000
_cell.angle_alpha   90.00
_cell.angle_beta   90.00
_cell.angle_gamma   90.00
#
_symmetry.space_group_name_H-M   'P 1'
#
loop_
_entity.id
_entity.type
_entity.pdbx_description
1 polymer ?
#
loop_
_entity_poly.entity_id
_entity_poly.type
_entity_poly.pdbx_seq_one_letter_code
_entity_poly.pdbx_strand_id
1 'polypeptide(L)'
;MGDDIFSVGYPEHLHLENIKEVVDHDWLSASVITVYARYLYDKFIGPHGLTFKISFLSPHVSIPDVEGIEIAKIMMKTKVLKDDKIILAPYNLGIHWILFVINPDAEDIYFLDPLGSEPSDHGGLKRKFE
;
A
#
# COMPACT_ATOMS: atom_id res chain seq x y z
N MET A 1 21.74 22.81 -5.97
CA MET A 1 20.33 22.41 -5.96
C MET A 1 20.34 20.95 -6.36
N GLY A 2 20.24 20.03 -5.40
CA GLY A 2 20.18 18.60 -5.72
C GLY A 2 18.76 18.27 -6.14
N ASP A 3 18.60 17.48 -7.18
CA ASP A 3 17.28 16.95 -7.53
C ASP A 3 16.80 16.09 -6.36
N ASP A 4 15.60 16.41 -5.85
CA ASP A 4 14.97 15.61 -4.82
C ASP A 4 14.70 14.21 -5.40
N ILE A 5 15.47 13.20 -4.97
CA ILE A 5 15.21 11.81 -5.32
C ILE A 5 14.02 11.36 -4.47
N PHE A 6 12.82 11.43 -5.04
CA PHE A 6 11.57 11.10 -4.34
C PHE A 6 11.34 9.60 -4.12
N SER A 7 11.89 8.76 -5.00
CA SER A 7 11.95 7.30 -4.83
C SER A 7 12.93 6.71 -5.85
N VAL A 8 13.55 5.59 -5.52
CA VAL A 8 14.35 4.80 -6.47
C VAL A 8 13.51 3.60 -6.91
N GLY A 9 13.45 3.33 -8.21
CA GLY A 9 12.80 2.11 -8.71
C GLY A 9 13.46 0.88 -8.07
N TYR A 10 12.70 0.13 -7.29
CA TYR A 10 13.18 -1.10 -6.65
C TYR A 10 12.86 -2.29 -7.57
N PRO A 11 13.88 -3.04 -8.05
CA PRO A 11 13.63 -4.27 -8.78
C PRO A 11 13.08 -5.33 -7.81
N GLU A 12 11.87 -5.83 -8.09
CA GLU A 12 11.29 -6.96 -7.37
C GLU A 12 11.70 -8.25 -8.05
N HIS A 13 12.25 -9.20 -7.28
CA HIS A 13 12.70 -10.49 -7.79
C HIS A 13 11.80 -11.59 -7.24
N LEU A 14 11.13 -12.33 -8.13
CA LEU A 14 10.36 -13.50 -7.74
C LEU A 14 11.25 -14.74 -7.74
N HIS A 15 11.17 -15.47 -6.64
CA HIS A 15 11.80 -16.77 -6.48
C HIS A 15 10.76 -17.90 -6.61
N LEU A 16 11.23 -19.14 -6.68
CA LEU A 16 10.35 -20.30 -6.80
C LEU A 16 9.41 -20.41 -5.59
N GLU A 17 9.89 -20.03 -4.41
CA GLU A 17 9.10 -19.98 -3.18
C GLU A 17 7.89 -19.06 -3.35
N ASN A 18 8.06 -17.88 -3.95
CA ASN A 18 6.97 -16.95 -4.19
C ASN A 18 5.91 -17.49 -5.16
N ILE A 19 6.32 -18.31 -6.13
CA ILE A 19 5.38 -18.97 -7.04
C ILE A 19 4.61 -20.06 -6.32
N LYS A 20 5.28 -20.83 -5.45
CA LYS A 20 4.64 -21.86 -4.63
C LYS A 20 3.60 -21.27 -3.68
N GLU A 21 3.85 -20.10 -3.09
CA GLU A 21 2.87 -19.40 -2.25
C GLU A 21 1.51 -19.26 -2.97
N VAL A 22 1.53 -18.91 -4.27
CA VAL A 22 0.31 -18.74 -5.07
C VAL A 22 -0.31 -20.08 -5.46
N VAL A 23 0.51 -21.04 -5.93
CA VAL A 23 0.03 -22.34 -6.44
C VAL A 23 -0.54 -23.20 -5.31
N ASP A 24 0.08 -23.16 -4.14
CA ASP A 24 -0.26 -23.99 -3.00
C ASP A 24 -1.30 -23.32 -2.08
N HIS A 25 -1.77 -22.11 -2.43
CA HIS A 25 -2.67 -21.30 -1.61
C HIS A 25 -2.13 -21.00 -0.20
N ASP A 26 -0.82 -20.75 -0.10
CA ASP A 26 -0.16 -20.41 1.15
C ASP A 26 -0.25 -18.91 1.46
N TRP A 27 0.26 -18.50 2.62
CA TRP A 27 0.42 -17.10 3.00
C TRP A 27 1.32 -16.36 2.01
N LEU A 28 0.73 -15.35 1.37
CA LEU A 28 1.45 -14.55 0.38
C LEU A 28 2.48 -13.63 1.06
N SER A 29 3.68 -13.59 0.50
CA SER A 29 4.74 -12.66 0.85
C SER A 29 4.49 -11.26 0.29
N ALA A 30 5.21 -10.29 0.85
CA ALA A 30 5.21 -8.92 0.36
C ALA A 30 5.62 -8.83 -1.12
N SER A 31 6.56 -9.65 -1.58
CA SER A 31 7.02 -9.67 -2.98
C SER A 31 5.92 -10.11 -3.95
N VAL A 32 5.15 -11.16 -3.62
CA VAL A 32 4.01 -11.59 -4.45
C VAL A 32 2.97 -10.47 -4.57
N ILE A 33 2.63 -9.82 -3.45
CA ILE A 33 1.69 -8.70 -3.44
C ILE A 33 2.23 -7.51 -4.24
N THR A 34 3.51 -7.17 -4.12
CA THR A 34 4.16 -6.09 -4.88
C THR A 34 4.07 -6.36 -6.39
N VAL A 35 4.37 -7.58 -6.84
CA VAL A 35 4.27 -7.93 -8.26
C VAL A 35 2.83 -7.87 -8.75
N TYR A 36 1.87 -8.34 -7.96
CA TYR A 36 0.46 -8.23 -8.31
C TYR A 36 0.01 -6.76 -8.41
N ALA A 37 0.41 -5.90 -7.48
CA ALA A 37 0.14 -4.46 -7.53
C ALA A 37 0.76 -3.80 -8.77
N ARG A 38 1.99 -4.19 -9.15
CA ARG A 38 2.61 -3.74 -10.41
C ARG A 38 1.81 -4.21 -11.62
N TYR A 39 1.37 -5.47 -11.65
CA TYR A 39 0.51 -5.98 -12.72
C TYR A 39 -0.78 -5.16 -12.84
N LEU A 40 -1.46 -4.87 -11.71
CA LEU A 40 -2.65 -4.03 -11.71
C LEU A 40 -2.37 -2.63 -12.26
N TYR A 41 -1.24 -2.04 -11.85
CA TYR A 41 -0.80 -0.75 -12.35
C TYR A 41 -0.60 -0.78 -13.88
N ASP A 42 0.17 -1.74 -14.38
CA ASP A 42 0.52 -1.83 -15.80
C ASP A 42 -0.68 -2.17 -16.68
N LYS A 43 -1.67 -2.89 -16.16
CA LYS A 43 -2.87 -3.29 -16.91
C LYS A 43 -3.99 -2.26 -16.85
N PHE A 44 -4.22 -1.65 -15.70
CA PHE A 44 -5.42 -0.85 -15.48
C PHE A 44 -5.10 0.62 -15.24
N ILE A 45 -4.03 0.96 -14.52
CA ILE A 45 -3.78 2.34 -14.10
C ILE A 45 -3.02 3.12 -15.17
N GLY A 46 -1.85 2.62 -15.59
CA GLY A 46 -0.98 3.27 -16.56
C GLY A 46 -1.66 3.54 -17.90
N PRO A 47 -2.19 2.50 -18.59
CA PRO A 47 -2.78 2.66 -19.92
C PRO A 47 -4.00 3.57 -20.00
N HIS A 48 -4.73 3.73 -18.89
CA HIS A 48 -5.97 4.51 -18.84
C HIS A 48 -5.77 5.91 -18.27
N GLY A 49 -4.52 6.35 -18.08
CA GLY A 49 -4.20 7.69 -17.58
C GLY A 49 -4.63 7.91 -16.13
N LEU A 50 -4.79 6.86 -15.32
CA LEU A 50 -5.22 6.97 -13.93
C LEU A 50 -4.05 7.18 -12.95
N THR A 51 -2.83 7.38 -13.45
CA THR A 51 -1.59 7.50 -12.67
C THR A 51 -1.56 8.68 -11.71
N PHE A 52 -2.34 9.73 -11.99
CA PHE A 52 -2.53 10.89 -11.12
C PHE A 52 -3.62 10.66 -10.06
N LYS A 53 -4.47 9.65 -10.22
CA LYS A 53 -5.60 9.35 -9.32
C LYS A 53 -5.33 8.18 -8.38
N ILE A 54 -4.52 7.22 -8.80
CA ILE A 54 -4.31 5.98 -8.06
C ILE A 54 -2.81 5.67 -7.97
N SER A 55 -2.36 5.33 -6.77
CA SER A 55 -1.03 4.75 -6.53
C SER A 55 -1.11 3.53 -5.63
N PHE A 56 -0.13 2.64 -5.79
CA PHE A 56 0.12 1.54 -4.87
C PHE A 56 1.33 1.86 -4.00
N LEU A 57 1.20 1.64 -2.70
CA LEU A 57 2.33 1.62 -1.77
C LEU A 57 2.87 0.20 -1.68
N SER A 58 4.20 0.05 -1.72
CA SER A 58 4.79 -1.28 -1.58
C SER A 58 4.62 -1.80 -0.15
N PRO A 59 4.22 -3.07 0.04
CA PRO A 59 4.16 -3.67 1.37
C PRO A 59 5.52 -3.77 2.08
N HIS A 60 6.63 -3.65 1.35
CA HIS A 60 7.98 -3.62 1.94
C HIS A 60 8.26 -2.34 2.71
N VAL A 61 7.51 -1.26 2.47
CA VAL A 61 7.62 0.01 3.22
C VAL A 61 6.50 0.19 4.26
N SER A 62 5.50 -0.70 4.26
CA SER A 62 4.38 -0.70 5.22
C SER A 62 4.64 -1.66 6.39
N ILE A 63 5.82 -1.55 7.00
CA ILE A 63 6.28 -2.30 8.19
C ILE A 63 5.52 -1.72 9.42
N PRO A 64 5.43 -2.39 10.61
CA PRO A 64 4.43 -2.06 11.61
C PRO A 64 4.48 -0.60 12.03
N ASP A 65 3.52 0.13 11.49
CA ASP A 65 3.26 1.52 11.76
C ASP A 65 1.99 1.52 12.58
N VAL A 66 2.14 1.07 13.83
CA VAL A 66 1.03 0.80 14.77
C VAL A 66 0.10 2.02 14.93
N GLU A 67 0.60 3.21 14.59
CA GLU A 67 -0.13 4.49 14.69
C GLU A 67 -0.37 5.20 13.34
N GLY A 68 0.03 4.61 12.21
CA GLY A 68 -0.11 5.24 10.90
C GLY A 68 0.82 6.45 10.66
N ILE A 69 1.88 6.61 11.46
CA ILE A 69 2.86 7.70 11.42
C ILE A 69 3.78 7.64 10.18
N GLU A 70 4.31 6.48 9.82
CA GLU A 70 5.11 6.31 8.60
C GLU A 70 4.26 6.43 7.34
N ILE A 71 3.04 5.91 7.37
CA ILE A 71 2.03 6.14 6.32
C ILE A 71 1.71 7.64 6.22
N ALA A 72 1.50 8.33 7.34
CA ALA A 72 1.27 9.77 7.39
C ALA A 72 2.49 10.59 6.95
N LYS A 73 3.73 10.15 7.25
CA LYS A 73 4.97 10.79 6.77
C LYS A 73 5.14 10.63 5.27
N ILE A 74 4.90 9.43 4.74
CA ILE A 74 4.85 9.18 3.30
C ILE A 74 3.80 10.10 2.68
N MET A 75 2.64 10.23 3.32
CA MET A 75 1.57 11.14 2.85
C MET A 75 1.88 12.61 2.99
N MET A 76 2.59 13.08 4.02
CA MET A 76 3.02 14.48 4.10
C MET A 76 4.03 14.80 2.99
N LYS A 77 4.91 13.86 2.68
CA LYS A 77 5.78 13.93 1.49
C LYS A 77 4.96 13.91 0.19
N THR A 78 3.82 13.21 0.18
CA THR A 78 2.90 13.12 -0.96
C THR A 78 1.92 14.31 -1.03
N LYS A 79 1.58 14.99 0.07
CA LYS A 79 0.72 16.21 0.13
C LYS A 79 1.38 17.39 -0.58
N VAL A 80 2.72 17.38 -0.70
CA VAL A 80 3.47 18.28 -1.59
C VAL A 80 3.03 18.12 -3.05
N LEU A 81 2.49 16.95 -3.43
CA LEU A 81 2.06 16.64 -4.79
C LEU A 81 0.64 17.10 -5.15
N LYS A 82 -0.19 17.61 -4.23
CA LYS A 82 -1.50 18.28 -4.54
C LYS A 82 -2.38 17.57 -5.59
N ASP A 83 -2.30 16.25 -5.69
CA ASP A 83 -3.05 15.48 -6.67
C ASP A 83 -4.10 14.67 -5.93
N ASP A 84 -5.35 14.68 -6.45
CA ASP A 84 -6.55 13.96 -5.96
C ASP A 84 -6.36 12.43 -5.93
N LYS A 85 -5.35 11.96 -5.19
CA LYS A 85 -4.72 10.67 -5.41
C LYS A 85 -5.05 9.71 -4.27
N ILE A 86 -5.80 8.69 -4.60
CA ILE A 86 -6.05 7.54 -3.72
C ILE A 86 -4.82 6.65 -3.66
N ILE A 87 -4.41 6.30 -2.44
CA ILE A 87 -3.27 5.42 -2.18
C ILE A 87 -3.81 4.07 -1.69
N LEU A 88 -3.46 3.00 -2.42
CA LEU A 88 -3.74 1.62 -2.06
C LEU A 88 -2.50 1.05 -1.36
N ALA A 89 -2.60 0.75 -0.08
CA ALA A 89 -1.48 0.28 0.74
C ALA A 89 -1.82 -1.08 1.38
N PRO A 90 -1.37 -2.20 0.77
CA PRO A 90 -1.43 -3.50 1.40
C PRO A 90 -0.63 -3.49 2.70
N TYR A 91 -1.18 -4.03 3.77
CA TYR A 91 -0.55 -4.02 5.09
C TYR A 91 -0.69 -5.38 5.76
N ASN A 92 0.39 -5.85 6.37
CA ASN A 92 0.39 -7.11 7.10
C ASN A 92 0.33 -6.84 8.60
N LEU A 93 -0.71 -7.34 9.27
CA LEU A 93 -0.89 -7.25 10.72
C LEU A 93 0.00 -8.21 11.51
N GLY A 94 0.94 -8.90 10.84
CA GLY A 94 1.73 -10.01 11.38
C GLY A 94 1.01 -11.35 11.36
N ILE A 95 -0.32 -11.35 11.25
CA ILE A 95 -1.17 -12.56 11.22
C ILE A 95 -2.01 -12.69 9.96
N HIS A 96 -2.30 -11.59 9.26
CA HIS A 96 -2.99 -11.60 7.96
C HIS A 96 -2.84 -10.26 7.23
N TRP A 97 -3.23 -10.25 5.96
CA TRP A 97 -3.20 -9.07 5.09
C TRP A 97 -4.52 -8.30 5.09
N ILE A 98 -4.41 -6.98 5.21
CA ILE A 98 -5.50 -6.02 4.98
C ILE A 98 -5.08 -5.03 3.90
N LEU A 99 -6.04 -4.27 3.38
CA LEU A 99 -5.77 -3.17 2.46
C LEU A 99 -6.24 -1.85 3.08
N PHE A 100 -5.31 -0.92 3.25
CA PHE A 100 -5.66 0.47 3.48
C PHE A 100 -5.93 1.17 2.16
N VAL A 101 -7.05 1.87 2.10
CA VAL A 101 -7.35 2.82 1.03
C VAL A 101 -7.30 4.20 1.65
N ILE A 102 -6.29 4.98 1.29
CA ILE A 102 -6.10 6.28 1.89
C ILE A 102 -6.46 7.38 0.90
N ASN A 103 -7.26 8.32 1.38
CA ASN A 103 -7.63 9.53 0.67
C ASN A 103 -6.99 10.73 1.39
N PRO A 104 -5.83 11.22 0.93
CA PRO A 104 -5.13 12.34 1.56
C PRO A 104 -5.94 13.64 1.58
N ASP A 105 -6.80 13.86 0.59
CA ASP A 105 -7.60 15.10 0.46
C ASP A 105 -8.81 15.10 1.39
N ALA A 106 -9.45 13.94 1.57
CA ALA A 106 -10.54 13.77 2.53
C ALA A 106 -10.06 13.56 3.97
N GLU A 107 -8.76 13.34 4.16
CA GLU A 107 -8.15 13.01 5.45
C GLU A 107 -8.68 11.72 6.10
N ASP A 108 -9.08 10.78 5.25
CA ASP A 108 -9.74 9.53 5.63
C ASP A 108 -8.92 8.30 5.24
N ILE A 109 -8.97 7.28 6.09
CA ILE A 109 -8.40 5.95 5.85
C ILE A 109 -9.54 4.92 5.90
N TYR A 110 -9.75 4.21 4.79
CA TYR A 110 -10.66 3.09 4.73
C TYR A 110 -9.90 1.78 4.92
N PHE A 111 -10.53 0.86 5.63
CA PHE A 111 -9.98 -0.43 6.01
C PHE A 111 -10.76 -1.52 5.30
N LEU A 112 -10.07 -2.29 4.47
CA LEU A 112 -10.64 -3.45 3.80
C LEU A 112 -9.99 -4.69 4.41
N ASP A 113 -10.71 -5.29 5.36
CA ASP A 113 -10.35 -6.54 6.02
C ASP A 113 -11.22 -7.68 5.45
N PRO A 114 -10.63 -8.68 4.78
CA PRO A 114 -11.38 -9.81 4.22
C PRO A 114 -12.03 -10.69 5.30
N LEU A 115 -11.61 -10.60 6.55
CA LEU A 115 -12.20 -11.31 7.69
C LEU A 115 -13.36 -10.55 8.34
N GLY A 116 -13.63 -9.31 7.89
CA GLY A 116 -14.78 -8.51 8.34
C GLY A 116 -14.59 -7.81 9.68
N SER A 117 -13.36 -7.74 10.20
CA SER A 117 -13.06 -7.02 11.45
C SER A 117 -13.14 -5.51 11.27
N GLU A 118 -13.44 -4.79 12.35
CA GLU A 118 -13.37 -3.34 12.38
C GLU A 118 -11.95 -2.86 12.77
N PRO A 119 -11.56 -1.61 12.42
CA PRO A 119 -10.25 -1.08 12.79
C PRO A 119 -9.99 -1.09 14.31
N SER A 120 -11.05 -0.96 15.12
CA SER A 120 -10.99 -1.04 16.58
C SER A 120 -10.51 -2.40 17.10
N ASP A 121 -10.66 -3.46 16.30
CA ASP A 121 -10.27 -4.82 16.67
C ASP A 121 -8.74 -5.00 16.59
N HIS A 122 -8.07 -4.11 15.85
CA HIS A 122 -6.63 -4.11 15.61
C HIS A 122 -6.01 -2.88 16.31
N GLY A 123 -5.82 -3.00 17.63
CA GLY A 123 -5.41 -1.91 18.51
C GLY A 123 -4.32 -1.00 17.93
N GLY A 124 -4.64 0.30 17.79
CA GLY A 124 -3.75 1.33 17.24
C GLY A 124 -4.20 1.90 15.89
N LEU A 125 -5.04 1.19 15.13
CA LEU A 125 -5.50 1.65 13.82
C LEU A 125 -6.59 2.76 13.91
N LYS A 126 -6.44 3.82 13.10
CA LYS A 126 -7.33 5.00 13.10
C LYS A 126 -8.01 5.19 11.74
N ARG A 127 -9.27 5.67 11.75
CA ARG A 127 -10.06 5.97 10.53
C ARG A 127 -9.76 7.34 9.91
N LYS A 128 -9.08 8.23 10.63
CA LYS A 128 -8.77 9.60 10.22
C LYS A 128 -7.36 10.00 10.64
N PHE A 129 -6.82 11.02 9.98
CA PHE A 129 -5.62 11.70 10.44
C PHE A 129 -5.97 12.54 11.67
N GLU A 130 -5.31 12.30 12.80
CA GLU A 130 -5.37 13.15 14.01
C GLU A 130 -4.07 13.93 14.17
#